data_AF-A0A1U7VV22-F1
#
_entry.id   AF-A0A1U7VV22-F1
#
_cell.length_a   1.000
_cell.length_b   1.000
_cell.length_c   1.000
_cell.angle_alpha   90.00
_cell.angle_beta   90.00
_cell.angle_gamma   90.00
#
_symmetry.space_group_name_H-M   'P 1'
#
loop_
_entity.id
_entity.type
_entity.pdbx_description
1 polymer ?
#
loop_
_entity_poly.entity_id
_entity_poly.type
_entity_poly.pdbx_seq_one_letter_code
_entity_poly.pdbx_strand_id
1 'polypeptide(L)'
;MKLNYSFGSSSPKSYKAYPRGDFDLESGNLKRSRKVKGSNFYPIKMLKSLGKRIHSYYKLHPAMLFMISLSIGVIILIVLSVSERRFRMNGNYARFDKGVDAAYPFSKFRNLVMVAGHSVYTSSSCEKVDKEDSWFLESYQKHPGQAATFVQHIQKGVEITADDDDALLLFSGGETRKDAGPRSEAQSYWTVAESKGWFGEFLFPWLLLSTLYAGKQESVRGRALTEEHARDSFENLLFSVCRFRELTGTYPHNITVVGYDFKEKRFKHLHRSAIGFPETRFFYSGTSSSQTSREAALKGEALVRTQFQEDPYGCKGSLRRKKLGRDPFHRSIPYPNGCPEIEGLFRYCGTAPYSGSLPWA
;
A
#
# COMPACT_ATOMS: atom_id res chain seq x y z
N MET A 1 -0.66 88.44 44.15
CA MET A 1 0.06 87.35 43.47
C MET A 1 -0.99 86.52 42.74
N LYS A 2 -0.90 86.46 41.40
CA LYS A 2 -1.70 85.62 40.46
C LYS A 2 -3.25 85.72 40.46
N LEU A 3 -3.71 86.40 39.40
CA LEU A 3 -4.87 86.15 38.52
C LEU A 3 -6.30 86.17 39.10
N ASN A 4 -6.94 87.33 38.92
CA ASN A 4 -8.40 87.53 38.95
C ASN A 4 -9.00 87.43 37.54
N TYR A 5 -10.24 86.94 37.53
CA TYR A 5 -11.22 86.85 36.43
C TYR A 5 -11.31 88.07 35.53
N SER A 6 -11.59 87.86 34.23
CA SER A 6 -12.40 88.82 33.47
C SER A 6 -12.94 88.32 32.12
N PHE A 7 -14.03 88.99 31.74
CA PHE A 7 -14.65 89.23 30.44
C PHE A 7 -15.53 88.15 29.78
N GLY A 8 -16.84 88.41 29.88
CA GLY A 8 -17.74 88.20 28.74
C GLY A 8 -17.51 89.27 27.65
N SER A 9 -18.03 89.00 26.45
CA SER A 9 -18.44 90.00 25.46
C SER A 9 -19.11 89.31 24.28
N SER A 10 -20.20 89.92 23.82
CA SER A 10 -21.03 89.57 22.68
C SER A 10 -20.45 89.99 21.32
N SER A 11 -20.77 89.21 20.27
CA SER A 11 -20.83 89.55 18.82
C SER A 11 -19.50 89.61 18.02
N PRO A 12 -19.49 89.21 16.72
CA PRO A 12 -20.38 89.71 15.68
C PRO A 12 -21.13 88.63 14.88
N LYS A 13 -22.30 89.00 14.35
CA LYS A 13 -23.01 88.27 13.28
C LYS A 13 -22.08 88.10 12.08
N SER A 14 -21.84 86.86 11.63
CA SER A 14 -21.42 86.58 10.25
C SER A 14 -22.52 85.83 9.52
N TYR A 15 -22.82 86.35 8.34
CA TYR A 15 -23.81 85.88 7.40
C TYR A 15 -23.68 84.37 7.13
N LYS A 16 -24.73 83.58 7.33
CA LYS A 16 -24.85 82.27 6.68
C LYS A 16 -25.28 82.48 5.23
N ALA A 17 -24.34 82.91 4.40
CA ALA A 17 -24.43 82.72 2.96
C ALA A 17 -24.16 81.23 2.67
N TYR A 18 -25.16 80.55 2.10
CA TYR A 18 -25.13 79.22 1.45
C TYR A 18 -24.79 77.97 2.31
N PRO A 19 -25.74 77.03 2.51
CA PRO A 19 -25.39 75.64 2.75
C PRO A 19 -24.86 75.03 1.45
N ARG A 20 -23.61 74.52 1.50
CA ARG A 20 -23.00 73.66 0.47
C ARG A 20 -23.94 72.51 0.12
N GLY A 21 -24.53 72.58 -1.06
CA GLY A 21 -25.04 71.43 -1.80
C GLY A 21 -24.30 71.41 -3.13
N ASP A 22 -23.78 70.24 -3.52
CA ASP A 22 -23.18 70.06 -4.84
C ASP A 22 -24.26 70.32 -5.89
N PHE A 23 -24.13 71.46 -6.56
CA PHE A 23 -25.00 71.92 -7.62
C PHE A 23 -24.42 71.43 -8.94
N ASP A 24 -25.12 70.50 -9.58
CA ASP A 24 -24.76 69.97 -10.89
C ASP A 24 -25.23 70.94 -11.98
N LEU A 25 -24.27 71.61 -12.62
CA LEU A 25 -24.49 72.77 -13.50
C LEU A 25 -25.12 72.43 -14.86
N GLU A 26 -25.33 71.15 -15.18
CA GLU A 26 -25.93 70.72 -16.46
C GLU A 26 -27.40 70.25 -16.38
N SER A 27 -28.01 70.10 -15.20
CA SER A 27 -29.38 69.52 -15.10
C SER A 27 -30.40 70.24 -14.20
N GLY A 28 -30.03 71.36 -13.58
CA GLY A 28 -30.97 72.33 -13.00
C GLY A 28 -31.87 71.86 -11.86
N ASN A 29 -31.59 70.75 -11.17
CA ASN A 29 -32.45 70.23 -10.09
C ASN A 29 -31.68 69.79 -8.82
N LEU A 30 -32.27 70.07 -7.64
CA LEU A 30 -31.71 69.73 -6.32
C LEU A 30 -31.99 68.26 -5.93
N LYS A 31 -30.93 67.48 -5.68
CA LYS A 31 -30.99 66.05 -5.33
C LYS A 31 -31.43 65.85 -3.86
N ARG A 32 -32.65 65.34 -3.64
CA ARG A 32 -33.14 64.91 -2.30
C ARG A 32 -32.55 63.54 -1.91
N SER A 33 -31.93 63.43 -0.73
CA SER A 33 -31.52 62.13 -0.18
C SER A 33 -32.75 61.32 0.27
N ARG A 34 -32.80 60.04 -0.15
CA ARG A 34 -33.86 59.09 0.23
C ARG A 34 -33.33 58.13 1.29
N LYS A 35 -34.03 58.02 2.42
CA LYS A 35 -33.79 57.04 3.50
C LYS A 35 -33.76 55.60 2.97
N VAL A 36 -32.78 54.82 3.43
CA VAL A 36 -32.68 53.37 3.25
C VAL A 36 -33.83 52.68 4.01
N LYS A 37 -34.66 51.90 3.31
CA LYS A 37 -35.62 50.95 3.89
C LYS A 37 -35.01 49.55 3.76
N GLY A 38 -34.86 48.84 4.88
CA GLY A 38 -34.39 47.45 4.90
C GLY A 38 -35.31 46.53 4.09
N SER A 39 -34.70 45.72 3.21
CA SER A 39 -35.39 44.66 2.48
C SER A 39 -35.26 43.35 3.25
N ASN A 40 -36.39 42.81 3.70
CA ASN A 40 -36.48 41.43 4.17
C ASN A 40 -36.24 40.47 2.99
N PHE A 41 -35.33 39.51 3.16
CA PHE A 41 -35.12 38.38 2.25
C PHE A 41 -36.36 37.47 2.23
N TYR A 42 -36.94 37.21 1.04
CA TYR A 42 -38.11 36.33 0.85
C TYR A 42 -37.79 35.13 -0.08
N PRO A 43 -37.23 34.01 0.42
CA PRO A 43 -36.87 32.84 -0.39
C PRO A 43 -38.08 32.12 -1.04
N ILE A 44 -39.28 32.32 -0.49
CA ILE A 44 -40.51 31.63 -0.91
C ILE A 44 -41.04 32.13 -2.27
N LYS A 45 -40.76 33.39 -2.66
CA LYS A 45 -41.16 33.93 -3.98
C LYS A 45 -40.30 33.40 -5.13
N MET A 46 -39.02 33.09 -4.88
CA MET A 46 -38.11 32.51 -5.88
C MET A 46 -38.48 31.06 -6.23
N LEU A 47 -38.86 30.25 -5.24
CA LEU A 47 -39.30 28.86 -5.44
C LEU A 47 -40.55 28.76 -6.35
N LYS A 48 -41.52 29.68 -6.19
CA LYS A 48 -42.72 29.71 -7.04
C LYS A 48 -42.44 30.13 -8.49
N SER A 49 -41.41 30.95 -8.72
CA SER A 49 -40.94 31.37 -10.05
C SER A 49 -40.23 30.23 -10.79
N LEU A 50 -39.40 29.47 -10.08
CA LEU A 50 -38.70 28.30 -10.62
C LEU A 50 -39.68 27.18 -11.01
N GLY A 51 -40.68 26.92 -10.16
CA GLY A 51 -41.72 25.92 -10.42
C GLY A 51 -42.54 26.19 -11.68
N LYS A 52 -42.88 27.46 -11.97
CA LYS A 52 -43.60 27.83 -13.21
C LYS A 52 -42.74 27.67 -14.47
N ARG A 53 -41.43 27.98 -14.41
CA ARG A 53 -40.49 27.77 -15.52
C ARG A 53 -40.30 26.29 -15.84
N ILE A 54 -40.15 25.48 -14.78
CA ILE A 54 -40.06 24.03 -14.88
C ILE A 54 -41.35 23.46 -15.50
N HIS A 55 -42.53 23.92 -15.05
CA HIS A 55 -43.82 23.48 -15.60
C HIS A 55 -44.02 23.84 -17.08
N SER A 56 -43.58 25.03 -17.53
CA SER A 56 -43.59 25.36 -18.96
C SER A 56 -42.65 24.47 -19.78
N TYR A 57 -41.49 24.11 -19.23
CA TYR A 57 -40.53 23.21 -19.88
C TYR A 57 -41.07 21.78 -20.00
N TYR A 58 -41.79 21.30 -18.96
CA TYR A 58 -42.52 20.02 -18.96
C TYR A 58 -43.58 19.94 -20.06
N LYS A 59 -44.20 21.06 -20.43
CA LYS A 59 -45.26 21.12 -21.45
C LYS A 59 -44.73 21.14 -22.89
N LEU A 60 -43.51 21.64 -23.10
CA LEU A 60 -42.92 21.84 -24.44
C LEU A 60 -42.07 20.65 -24.93
N HIS A 61 -41.44 19.89 -24.03
CA HIS A 61 -40.49 18.83 -24.43
C HIS A 61 -40.64 17.52 -23.63
N PRO A 62 -41.79 16.82 -23.71
CA PRO A 62 -42.01 15.57 -22.98
C PRO A 62 -41.01 14.46 -23.38
N ALA A 63 -40.58 14.42 -24.65
CA ALA A 63 -39.63 13.42 -25.14
C ALA A 63 -38.22 13.60 -24.56
N MET A 64 -37.74 14.84 -24.37
CA MET A 64 -36.40 15.09 -23.81
C MET A 64 -36.31 14.65 -22.35
N LEU A 65 -37.38 14.87 -21.58
CA LEU A 65 -37.45 14.43 -20.19
C LEU A 65 -37.49 12.91 -20.07
N PHE A 66 -38.20 12.25 -20.98
CA PHE A 66 -38.18 10.79 -21.07
C PHE A 66 -36.78 10.25 -21.39
N MET A 67 -36.03 10.91 -22.28
CA MET A 67 -34.64 10.52 -22.57
C MET A 67 -33.69 10.73 -21.40
N ILE A 68 -33.89 11.79 -20.61
CA ILE A 68 -33.11 12.06 -19.39
C ILE A 68 -33.46 11.05 -18.29
N SER A 69 -34.74 10.72 -18.10
CA SER A 69 -35.12 9.70 -17.11
C SER A 69 -34.63 8.32 -17.52
N LEU A 70 -34.66 7.99 -18.81
CA LEU A 70 -34.13 6.74 -19.36
C LEU A 70 -32.62 6.64 -19.15
N SER A 71 -31.85 7.70 -19.41
CA SER A 71 -30.40 7.68 -19.22
C SER A 71 -30.01 7.52 -17.74
N ILE A 72 -30.73 8.18 -16.83
CA ILE A 72 -30.57 8.00 -15.38
C ILE A 72 -30.91 6.56 -14.99
N GLY A 73 -32.00 6.00 -15.51
CA GLY A 73 -32.39 4.60 -15.27
C GLY A 73 -31.34 3.59 -15.73
N VAL A 74 -30.75 3.79 -16.92
CA VAL A 74 -29.67 2.94 -17.44
C VAL A 74 -28.41 3.04 -16.57
N ILE A 75 -28.04 4.24 -16.11
CA ILE A 75 -26.90 4.42 -15.20
C ILE A 75 -27.14 3.68 -13.88
N ILE A 76 -28.34 3.81 -13.29
CA ILE A 76 -28.72 3.10 -12.07
C ILE A 76 -28.64 1.58 -12.28
N LEU A 77 -29.15 1.07 -13.41
CA LEU A 77 -29.09 -0.37 -13.73
C LEU A 77 -27.64 -0.86 -13.91
N ILE A 78 -26.77 -0.08 -14.55
CA ILE A 78 -25.34 -0.43 -14.68
C ILE A 78 -24.67 -0.46 -13.30
N VAL A 79 -24.89 0.57 -12.48
CA VAL A 79 -24.35 0.65 -11.11
C VAL A 79 -24.86 -0.49 -10.24
N LEU A 80 -26.14 -0.82 -10.32
CA LEU A 80 -26.74 -1.95 -9.63
C LEU A 80 -26.16 -3.27 -10.13
N SER A 81 -25.97 -3.47 -11.44
CA SER A 81 -25.40 -4.72 -11.95
C SER A 81 -23.92 -4.89 -11.59
N VAL A 82 -23.13 -3.80 -11.59
CA VAL A 82 -21.72 -3.84 -11.16
C VAL A 82 -21.64 -4.08 -9.65
N SER A 83 -22.49 -3.42 -8.88
CA SER A 83 -22.61 -3.63 -7.43
C SER A 83 -23.07 -5.05 -7.11
N GLU A 84 -24.06 -5.59 -7.83
CA GLU A 84 -24.57 -6.94 -7.67
C GLU A 84 -23.53 -7.99 -8.07
N ARG A 85 -22.74 -7.77 -9.14
CA ARG A 85 -21.60 -8.65 -9.45
C ARG A 85 -20.56 -8.65 -8.33
N ARG A 86 -20.20 -7.49 -7.79
CA ARG A 86 -19.30 -7.37 -6.62
C ARG A 86 -19.88 -8.09 -5.40
N PHE A 87 -21.16 -7.90 -5.11
CA PHE A 87 -21.83 -8.50 -3.97
C PHE A 87 -22.08 -10.00 -4.12
N ARG A 88 -22.34 -10.49 -5.34
CA ARG A 88 -22.58 -11.91 -5.64
C ARG A 88 -21.27 -12.70 -5.68
N MET A 89 -20.16 -12.09 -6.13
CA MET A 89 -18.82 -12.66 -5.93
C MET A 89 -18.50 -12.72 -4.44
N ASN A 90 -18.55 -11.59 -3.71
CA ASN A 90 -18.25 -11.58 -2.27
C ASN A 90 -19.19 -12.47 -1.45
N GLY A 91 -20.47 -12.54 -1.81
CA GLY A 91 -21.51 -13.29 -1.10
C GLY A 91 -21.45 -14.80 -1.31
N ASN A 92 -21.09 -15.27 -2.52
CA ASN A 92 -20.93 -16.70 -2.78
C ASN A 92 -19.67 -17.26 -2.10
N TYR A 93 -18.59 -16.48 -2.00
CA TYR A 93 -17.40 -16.87 -1.24
C TYR A 93 -17.61 -16.79 0.28
N ALA A 94 -18.25 -15.72 0.79
CA ALA A 94 -18.59 -15.61 2.22
C ALA A 94 -19.53 -16.73 2.71
N ARG A 95 -20.31 -17.35 1.82
CA ARG A 95 -21.18 -18.49 2.16
C ARG A 95 -20.45 -19.84 2.17
N PHE A 96 -19.30 -19.94 1.47
CA PHE A 96 -18.42 -21.11 1.52
C PHE A 96 -17.45 -21.02 2.73
N ASP A 97 -17.05 -19.82 3.12
CA ASP A 97 -16.05 -19.56 4.17
C ASP A 97 -16.63 -19.58 5.60
N LYS A 98 -17.93 -19.26 5.78
CA LYS A 98 -18.57 -19.22 7.11
C LYS A 98 -18.68 -20.58 7.83
N GLY A 99 -18.39 -21.69 7.15
CA GLY A 99 -18.23 -23.01 7.77
C GLY A 99 -16.77 -23.36 8.13
N VAL A 100 -15.82 -22.53 7.70
CA VAL A 100 -14.36 -22.75 7.71
C VAL A 100 -13.64 -21.72 8.60
N ASP A 101 -14.35 -20.75 9.20
CA ASP A 101 -13.79 -19.80 10.18
C ASP A 101 -13.18 -20.48 11.43
N ALA A 102 -13.37 -21.79 11.60
CA ALA A 102 -12.67 -22.64 12.58
C ALA A 102 -11.40 -23.36 12.01
N ALA A 103 -10.97 -23.12 10.78
CA ALA A 103 -10.10 -24.04 10.02
C ALA A 103 -8.84 -23.46 9.33
N TYR A 104 -8.48 -22.18 9.54
CA TYR A 104 -7.16 -21.66 9.13
C TYR A 104 -6.19 -21.57 10.32
N PRO A 105 -4.99 -22.17 10.27
CA PRO A 105 -4.10 -22.28 11.42
C PRO A 105 -3.55 -20.93 11.92
N PHE A 106 -3.59 -19.89 11.08
CA PHE A 106 -2.98 -18.59 11.36
C PHE A 106 -3.96 -17.42 11.17
N SER A 107 -5.27 -17.65 11.32
CA SER A 107 -6.34 -16.69 11.01
C SER A 107 -6.26 -15.34 11.74
N LYS A 108 -5.58 -15.28 12.88
CA LYS A 108 -5.42 -14.05 13.66
C LYS A 108 -4.46 -13.04 13.04
N PHE A 109 -3.49 -13.50 12.24
CA PHE A 109 -2.44 -12.63 11.70
C PHE A 109 -2.95 -11.86 10.48
N ARG A 110 -2.59 -10.58 10.41
CA ARG A 110 -3.05 -9.63 9.39
C ARG A 110 -1.93 -9.03 8.57
N ASN A 111 -0.71 -9.00 9.10
CA ASN A 111 0.44 -8.36 8.46
C ASN A 111 1.42 -9.43 7.94
N LEU A 112 1.92 -9.26 6.73
CA LEU A 112 2.95 -10.13 6.16
C LEU A 112 4.31 -9.46 6.30
N VAL A 113 5.24 -10.11 7.00
CA VAL A 113 6.67 -9.80 6.93
C VAL A 113 7.32 -10.83 6.01
N MET A 114 7.83 -10.38 4.86
CA MET A 114 8.41 -11.25 3.84
C MET A 114 9.91 -11.00 3.73
N VAL A 115 10.73 -12.03 3.98
CA VAL A 115 12.18 -11.95 3.86
C VAL A 115 12.61 -12.62 2.56
N ALA A 116 13.23 -11.86 1.67
CA ALA A 116 13.66 -12.37 0.36
C ALA A 116 14.94 -13.21 0.46
N GLY A 117 14.85 -14.46 0.02
CA GLY A 117 15.96 -15.38 -0.16
C GLY A 117 16.89 -14.94 -1.28
N HIS A 118 18.21 -15.12 -1.06
CA HIS A 118 19.25 -14.75 -2.03
C HIS A 118 20.36 -15.80 -2.20
N SER A 119 20.41 -16.81 -1.32
CA SER A 119 21.37 -17.90 -1.31
C SER A 119 20.87 -19.01 -0.36
N VAL A 120 21.51 -20.18 -0.41
CA VAL A 120 21.18 -21.34 0.41
C VAL A 120 22.29 -21.54 1.44
N TYR A 121 21.93 -21.60 2.71
CA TYR A 121 22.85 -22.03 3.77
C TYR A 121 23.10 -23.54 3.65
N THR A 122 24.36 -23.97 3.57
CA THR A 122 24.74 -25.37 3.26
C THR A 122 25.58 -26.05 4.34
N SER A 123 26.12 -25.30 5.31
CA SER A 123 26.93 -25.88 6.37
C SER A 123 26.09 -26.70 7.36
N SER A 124 26.69 -27.76 7.91
CA SER A 124 26.03 -28.69 8.84
C SER A 124 26.12 -28.27 10.31
N SER A 125 27.04 -27.37 10.68
CA SER A 125 27.31 -27.04 12.08
C SER A 125 26.61 -25.77 12.59
N CYS A 126 26.02 -24.93 11.73
CA CYS A 126 25.37 -23.66 12.13
C CYS A 126 26.25 -22.65 12.91
N GLU A 127 27.54 -22.94 13.09
CA GLU A 127 28.46 -22.11 13.89
C GLU A 127 28.86 -20.83 13.15
N LYS A 128 29.18 -20.95 11.86
CA LYS A 128 29.80 -19.91 11.02
C LYS A 128 28.84 -19.30 9.98
N VAL A 129 27.61 -18.99 10.39
CA VAL A 129 26.59 -18.46 9.47
C VAL A 129 26.99 -17.15 8.78
N ASP A 130 27.93 -16.40 9.34
CA ASP A 130 28.46 -15.15 8.80
C ASP A 130 29.59 -15.37 7.78
N LYS A 131 30.01 -16.61 7.51
CA LYS A 131 31.11 -16.94 6.60
C LYS A 131 30.63 -17.42 5.24
N GLU A 132 31.28 -16.94 4.19
CA GLU A 132 30.93 -17.22 2.80
C GLU A 132 31.01 -18.72 2.45
N ASP A 133 31.89 -19.48 3.10
CA ASP A 133 32.07 -20.93 2.89
C ASP A 133 30.88 -21.77 3.39
N SER A 134 30.02 -21.18 4.22
CA SER A 134 28.84 -21.82 4.78
C SER A 134 27.58 -21.62 3.91
N TRP A 135 27.70 -20.89 2.80
CA TRP A 135 26.62 -20.58 1.87
C TRP A 135 26.96 -21.02 0.45
N PHE A 136 25.93 -21.41 -0.31
CA PHE A 136 26.06 -21.64 -1.73
C PHE A 136 25.99 -20.32 -2.51
N LEU A 137 27.15 -19.79 -2.89
CA LEU A 137 27.30 -18.48 -3.54
C LEU A 137 27.53 -18.59 -5.05
N GLU A 138 26.79 -17.80 -5.83
CA GLU A 138 27.17 -17.54 -7.24
C GLU A 138 28.52 -16.82 -7.31
N SER A 139 29.18 -16.87 -8.47
CA SER A 139 30.46 -16.17 -8.69
C SER A 139 30.43 -14.69 -8.29
N TYR A 140 29.36 -13.96 -8.63
CA TYR A 140 29.22 -12.54 -8.28
C TYR A 140 28.92 -12.30 -6.79
N GLN A 141 28.54 -13.33 -6.03
CA GLN A 141 28.28 -13.26 -4.58
C GLN A 141 29.52 -13.61 -3.76
N LYS A 142 30.59 -14.14 -4.38
CA LYS A 142 31.82 -14.53 -3.70
C LYS A 142 32.69 -13.30 -3.38
N HIS A 143 32.25 -12.50 -2.43
CA HIS A 143 32.99 -11.37 -1.89
C HIS A 143 32.80 -11.26 -0.37
N PRO A 144 33.74 -10.65 0.37
CA PRO A 144 33.63 -10.50 1.81
C PRO A 144 32.37 -9.74 2.23
N GLY A 145 31.73 -10.22 3.30
CA GLY A 145 30.55 -9.62 3.92
C GLY A 145 29.23 -10.03 3.30
N GLN A 146 29.23 -10.86 2.25
CA GLN A 146 28.00 -11.29 1.58
C GLN A 146 27.12 -12.15 2.50
N ALA A 147 27.73 -13.13 3.17
CA ALA A 147 27.04 -14.01 4.11
C ALA A 147 26.44 -13.21 5.27
N ALA A 148 27.21 -12.26 5.82
CA ALA A 148 26.75 -11.34 6.86
C ALA A 148 25.51 -10.54 6.43
N THR A 149 25.41 -10.10 5.17
CA THR A 149 24.20 -9.43 4.69
C THR A 149 22.99 -10.34 4.67
N PHE A 150 23.13 -11.62 4.30
CA PHE A 150 22.02 -12.59 4.36
C PHE A 150 21.54 -12.81 5.79
N VAL A 151 22.48 -12.98 6.71
CA VAL A 151 22.24 -13.11 8.16
C VAL A 151 21.49 -11.89 8.69
N GLN A 152 21.85 -10.67 8.25
CA GLN A 152 21.13 -9.45 8.61
C GLN A 152 19.70 -9.39 8.06
N HIS A 153 19.43 -9.89 6.84
CA HIS A 153 18.06 -9.98 6.34
C HIS A 153 17.20 -10.86 7.25
N ILE A 154 17.75 -12.01 7.67
CA ILE A 154 17.07 -12.97 8.53
C ILE A 154 16.77 -12.34 9.89
N GLN A 155 17.79 -11.78 10.52
CA GLN A 155 17.65 -11.12 11.83
C GLN A 155 16.62 -9.99 11.75
N LYS A 156 16.71 -9.12 10.74
CA LYS A 156 15.81 -7.98 10.59
C LYS A 156 14.35 -8.39 10.38
N GLY A 157 14.10 -9.47 9.64
CA GLY A 157 12.76 -10.03 9.48
C GLY A 157 12.18 -10.54 10.80
N VAL A 158 13.00 -11.23 11.60
CA VAL A 158 12.59 -11.69 12.94
C VAL A 158 12.30 -10.52 13.88
N GLU A 159 13.16 -9.50 13.91
CA GLU A 159 12.97 -8.29 14.73
C GLU A 159 11.66 -7.55 14.38
N ILE A 160 11.43 -7.26 13.09
CA ILE A 160 10.20 -6.58 12.65
C ILE A 160 8.95 -7.40 13.02
N THR A 161 9.05 -8.72 12.92
CA THR A 161 7.95 -9.61 13.30
C THR A 161 7.74 -9.61 14.81
N ALA A 162 8.81 -9.60 15.60
CA ALA A 162 8.72 -9.52 17.07
C ALA A 162 8.04 -8.22 17.54
N ASP A 163 8.25 -7.12 16.83
CA ASP A 163 7.66 -5.80 17.14
C ASP A 163 6.19 -5.66 16.69
N ASP A 164 5.66 -6.60 15.90
CA ASP A 164 4.29 -6.62 15.39
C ASP A 164 3.58 -7.94 15.72
N ASP A 165 2.69 -7.91 16.71
CA ASP A 165 1.93 -9.08 17.16
C ASP A 165 0.92 -9.62 16.14
N ASP A 166 0.52 -8.78 15.17
CA ASP A 166 -0.38 -9.16 14.10
C ASP A 166 0.40 -9.67 12.85
N ALA A 167 1.73 -9.72 12.91
CA ALA A 167 2.57 -10.16 11.81
C ALA A 167 2.81 -11.67 11.75
N LEU A 168 2.80 -12.22 10.54
CA LEU A 168 3.32 -13.54 10.19
C LEU A 168 4.57 -13.38 9.32
N LEU A 169 5.64 -14.09 9.67
CA LEU A 169 6.91 -14.07 8.96
C LEU A 169 6.95 -15.18 7.92
N LEU A 170 7.25 -14.82 6.67
CA LEU A 170 7.59 -15.75 5.60
C LEU A 170 9.01 -15.50 5.10
N PHE A 171 9.89 -16.47 5.28
CA PHE A 171 11.09 -16.57 4.46
C PHE A 171 10.69 -17.10 3.09
N SER A 172 11.07 -16.41 2.01
CA SER A 172 10.63 -16.75 0.65
C SER A 172 11.81 -16.98 -0.29
N GLY A 173 11.74 -18.06 -1.06
CA GLY A 173 12.75 -18.46 -2.03
C GLY A 173 12.86 -19.97 -2.15
N GLY A 174 12.82 -20.48 -3.38
CA GLY A 174 12.81 -21.91 -3.66
C GLY A 174 14.17 -22.56 -3.82
N GLU A 175 14.16 -23.79 -4.32
CA GLU A 175 15.35 -24.61 -4.59
C GLU A 175 16.01 -24.18 -5.92
N THR A 176 16.60 -22.98 -5.95
CA THR A 176 17.07 -22.36 -7.20
C THR A 176 18.45 -22.82 -7.68
N ARG A 177 19.13 -23.69 -6.91
CA ARG A 177 20.55 -24.06 -7.08
C ARG A 177 20.72 -25.58 -7.13
N LYS A 178 21.05 -26.14 -8.30
CA LYS A 178 21.24 -27.60 -8.46
C LYS A 178 22.31 -28.14 -7.51
N ASP A 179 23.46 -27.47 -7.45
CA ASP A 179 24.62 -27.95 -6.71
C ASP A 179 24.55 -27.68 -5.20
N ALA A 180 23.54 -26.93 -4.73
CA ALA A 180 23.25 -26.77 -3.30
C ALA A 180 22.46 -27.96 -2.71
N GLY A 181 21.97 -28.86 -3.57
CA GLY A 181 21.02 -29.91 -3.23
C GLY A 181 19.57 -29.42 -3.16
N PRO A 182 18.62 -30.29 -2.79
CA PRO A 182 17.19 -29.98 -2.70
C PRO A 182 16.88 -29.17 -1.43
N ARG A 183 17.50 -28.00 -1.31
CA ARG A 183 17.35 -27.07 -0.18
C ARG A 183 16.87 -25.73 -0.72
N SER A 184 15.74 -25.26 -0.19
CA SER A 184 15.19 -23.96 -0.56
C SER A 184 15.94 -22.84 0.17
N GLU A 185 16.00 -21.67 -0.47
CA GLU A 185 16.55 -20.47 0.18
C GLU A 185 15.77 -20.15 1.46
N ALA A 186 14.43 -20.25 1.40
CA ALA A 186 13.52 -20.03 2.52
C ALA A 186 13.77 -20.95 3.72
N GLN A 187 13.85 -22.27 3.50
CA GLN A 187 14.09 -23.22 4.57
C GLN A 187 15.47 -22.98 5.20
N SER A 188 16.48 -22.69 4.37
CA SER A 188 17.83 -22.42 4.87
C SER A 188 17.89 -21.17 5.76
N TYR A 189 17.11 -20.12 5.44
CA TYR A 189 17.00 -18.91 6.27
C TYR A 189 16.29 -19.20 7.60
N TRP A 190 15.22 -19.99 7.58
CA TRP A 190 14.52 -20.41 8.79
C TRP A 190 15.44 -21.22 9.73
N THR A 191 16.21 -22.17 9.18
CA THR A 191 17.20 -22.96 9.95
C THR A 191 18.27 -22.07 10.58
N VAL A 192 18.77 -21.06 9.86
CA VAL A 192 19.73 -20.10 10.43
C VAL A 192 19.10 -19.34 11.60
N ALA A 193 17.88 -18.82 11.46
CA ALA A 193 17.19 -18.11 12.54
C ALA A 193 16.98 -18.99 13.78
N GLU A 194 16.58 -20.25 13.56
CA GLU A 194 16.42 -21.25 14.61
C GLU A 194 17.74 -21.53 15.34
N SER A 195 18.81 -21.81 14.59
CA SER A 195 20.13 -22.14 15.17
C SER A 195 20.73 -21.01 16.01
N LYS A 196 20.29 -19.77 15.78
CA LYS A 196 20.70 -18.59 16.54
C LYS A 196 19.76 -18.25 17.69
N GLY A 197 18.69 -19.02 17.92
CA GLY A 197 17.74 -18.77 19.00
C GLY A 197 16.97 -17.46 18.84
N TRP A 198 16.89 -16.91 17.63
CA TRP A 198 16.34 -15.57 17.39
C TRP A 198 14.82 -15.49 17.55
N PHE A 199 14.12 -16.62 17.48
CA PHE A 199 12.66 -16.62 17.60
C PHE A 199 12.10 -16.37 19.01
N GLY A 200 12.94 -16.20 20.03
CA GLY A 200 12.47 -15.87 21.38
C GLY A 200 13.40 -16.20 22.55
N GLU A 201 14.57 -16.83 22.33
CA GLU A 201 15.41 -17.27 23.46
C GLU A 201 16.47 -16.23 23.88
N PHE A 202 16.95 -15.38 22.96
CA PHE A 202 18.12 -14.52 23.26
C PHE A 202 18.07 -13.07 22.77
N LEU A 203 17.12 -12.68 21.92
CA LEU A 203 17.15 -11.33 21.32
C LEU A 203 16.60 -10.22 22.23
N PHE A 204 15.82 -10.56 23.26
CA PHE A 204 15.13 -9.54 24.06
C PHE A 204 15.28 -9.79 25.56
N PRO A 205 16.40 -9.38 26.20
CA PRO A 205 16.52 -9.36 27.66
C PRO A 205 15.38 -8.57 28.34
N TRP A 206 14.83 -7.56 27.66
CA TRP A 206 13.64 -6.83 28.12
C TRP A 206 12.39 -7.74 28.15
N LEU A 207 12.23 -8.64 27.18
CA LEU A 207 11.05 -9.51 27.09
C LEU A 207 10.92 -10.45 28.30
N LEU A 208 12.01 -10.72 29.02
CA LEU A 208 12.00 -11.45 30.29
C LEU A 208 11.13 -10.74 31.37
N LEU A 209 11.04 -9.40 31.32
CA LEU A 209 10.16 -8.62 32.19
C LEU A 209 8.69 -8.66 31.72
N SER A 210 8.48 -8.79 30.40
CA SER A 210 7.14 -8.95 29.80
C SER A 210 6.58 -10.36 30.07
N THR A 211 7.40 -11.41 30.07
CA THR A 211 6.94 -12.79 30.34
C THR A 211 6.42 -12.98 31.77
N LEU A 212 6.85 -12.13 32.71
CA LEU A 212 6.35 -12.11 34.09
C LEU A 212 4.96 -11.45 34.23
N TYR A 213 4.49 -10.70 33.22
CA TYR A 213 3.23 -9.94 33.27
C TYR A 213 2.30 -10.08 32.06
N ALA A 214 2.72 -10.70 30.96
CA ALA A 214 1.95 -10.85 29.73
C ALA A 214 1.51 -12.30 29.52
N GLY A 215 0.19 -12.51 29.49
CA GLY A 215 -0.38 -13.79 29.09
C GLY A 215 0.03 -14.18 27.68
N LYS A 216 0.59 -15.39 27.52
CA LYS A 216 0.62 -16.24 26.32
C LYS A 216 0.75 -15.51 24.96
N GLN A 217 1.68 -14.57 24.83
CA GLN A 217 2.06 -14.01 23.54
C GLN A 217 2.72 -15.11 22.70
N GLU A 218 2.26 -15.31 21.47
CA GLU A 218 2.83 -16.35 20.61
C GLU A 218 4.22 -15.91 20.14
N SER A 219 5.24 -16.68 20.54
CA SER A 219 6.62 -16.45 20.11
C SER A 219 6.71 -16.33 18.59
N VAL A 220 7.67 -15.55 18.08
CA VAL A 220 7.90 -15.42 16.63
C VAL A 220 8.04 -16.79 15.96
N ARG A 221 8.59 -17.77 16.69
CA ARG A 221 8.72 -19.16 16.23
C ARG A 221 7.40 -19.76 15.75
N GLY A 222 6.31 -19.54 16.48
CA GLY A 222 4.99 -20.09 16.16
C GLY A 222 4.39 -19.49 14.88
N ARG A 223 4.88 -18.32 14.46
CA ARG A 223 4.36 -17.52 13.34
C ARG A 223 5.43 -17.20 12.30
N ALA A 224 6.48 -18.01 12.23
CA ALA A 224 7.54 -17.94 11.23
C ALA A 224 7.53 -19.19 10.35
N LEU A 225 7.23 -19.02 9.08
CA LEU A 225 7.06 -20.10 8.10
C LEU A 225 7.87 -19.82 6.82
N THR A 226 7.76 -20.72 5.85
CA THR A 226 8.48 -20.69 4.57
C THR A 226 7.55 -20.62 3.36
N GLU A 227 8.04 -19.97 2.32
CA GLU A 227 7.54 -20.01 0.95
C GLU A 227 8.69 -20.52 0.06
N GLU A 228 8.57 -21.75 -0.45
CA GLU A 228 9.72 -22.50 -0.98
C GLU A 228 9.70 -22.69 -2.51
N HIS A 229 8.97 -21.85 -3.23
CA HIS A 229 8.78 -21.99 -4.68
C HIS A 229 9.18 -20.76 -5.48
N ALA A 230 9.39 -19.60 -4.86
CA ALA A 230 9.79 -18.41 -5.60
C ALA A 230 11.17 -18.54 -6.26
N ARG A 231 11.25 -18.22 -7.56
CA ARG A 231 12.49 -18.30 -8.36
C ARG A 231 13.08 -16.94 -8.65
N ASP A 232 12.33 -15.86 -8.43
CA ASP A 232 12.81 -14.49 -8.53
C ASP A 232 12.14 -13.54 -7.54
N SER A 233 12.52 -12.27 -7.56
CA SER A 233 12.00 -11.25 -6.66
C SER A 233 10.50 -10.95 -6.81
N PHE A 234 9.93 -11.17 -8.00
CA PHE A 234 8.51 -10.93 -8.22
C PHE A 234 7.69 -12.09 -7.64
N GLU A 235 8.10 -13.33 -7.93
CA GLU A 235 7.52 -14.52 -7.33
C GLU A 235 7.66 -14.52 -5.81
N ASN A 236 8.80 -14.05 -5.29
CA ASN A 236 9.02 -13.86 -3.85
C ASN A 236 7.87 -13.09 -3.20
N LEU A 237 7.45 -11.97 -3.81
CA LEU A 237 6.33 -11.17 -3.32
C LEU A 237 4.98 -11.87 -3.56
N LEU A 238 4.68 -12.22 -4.81
CA LEU A 238 3.37 -12.74 -5.20
C LEU A 238 3.05 -14.08 -4.52
N PHE A 239 4.04 -14.97 -4.42
CA PHE A 239 3.88 -16.28 -3.80
C PHE A 239 3.75 -16.14 -2.29
N SER A 240 4.47 -15.22 -1.64
CA SER A 240 4.30 -14.94 -0.21
C SER A 240 2.91 -14.37 0.12
N VAL A 241 2.37 -13.49 -0.74
CA VAL A 241 0.99 -12.99 -0.58
C VAL A 241 -0.01 -14.13 -0.67
N CYS A 242 0.18 -15.07 -1.62
CA CYS A 242 -0.68 -16.22 -1.74
C CYS A 242 -0.52 -17.20 -0.57
N ARG A 243 0.73 -17.49 -0.16
CA ARG A 243 1.04 -18.33 0.98
C ARG A 243 0.43 -17.80 2.28
N PHE A 244 0.44 -16.48 2.46
CA PHE A 244 -0.22 -15.84 3.59
C PHE A 244 -1.73 -16.14 3.57
N ARG A 245 -2.40 -15.99 2.42
CA ARG A 245 -3.84 -16.33 2.27
C ARG A 245 -4.14 -17.80 2.55
N GLU A 246 -3.27 -18.73 2.15
CA GLU A 246 -3.42 -20.15 2.49
C GLU A 246 -3.39 -20.40 3.99
N LEU A 247 -2.55 -19.66 4.72
CA LEU A 247 -2.32 -19.84 6.15
C LEU A 247 -3.37 -19.15 7.01
N THR A 248 -3.83 -17.97 6.61
CA THR A 248 -4.67 -17.08 7.44
C THR A 248 -6.13 -17.01 6.97
N GLY A 249 -6.45 -17.51 5.78
CA GLY A 249 -7.79 -17.36 5.21
C GLY A 249 -8.07 -15.99 4.59
N THR A 250 -7.19 -15.00 4.79
CA THR A 250 -7.35 -13.64 4.24
C THR A 250 -6.06 -13.13 3.61
N TYR A 251 -6.15 -12.16 2.71
CA TYR A 251 -4.96 -11.51 2.15
C TYR A 251 -4.36 -10.51 3.14
N PRO A 252 -3.03 -10.27 3.10
CA PRO A 252 -2.39 -9.40 4.07
C PRO A 252 -2.92 -7.96 4.00
N HIS A 253 -3.17 -7.39 5.17
CA HIS A 253 -3.50 -5.98 5.32
C HIS A 253 -2.25 -5.12 5.11
N ASN A 254 -1.12 -5.46 5.72
CA ASN A 254 0.15 -4.79 5.44
C ASN A 254 1.17 -5.77 4.91
N ILE A 255 2.07 -5.30 4.05
CA ILE A 255 3.23 -6.08 3.59
C ILE A 255 4.49 -5.31 3.94
N THR A 256 5.40 -5.94 4.67
CA THR A 256 6.76 -5.45 4.89
C THR A 256 7.74 -6.40 4.25
N VAL A 257 8.47 -5.94 3.24
CA VAL A 257 9.52 -6.73 2.59
C VAL A 257 10.88 -6.43 3.21
N VAL A 258 11.66 -7.47 3.50
CA VAL A 258 13.02 -7.39 4.00
C VAL A 258 13.99 -7.97 2.96
N GLY A 259 15.03 -7.23 2.63
CA GLY A 259 16.05 -7.66 1.67
C GLY A 259 17.10 -6.58 1.43
N TYR A 260 17.81 -6.64 0.30
CA TYR A 260 18.80 -5.62 -0.05
C TYR A 260 18.20 -4.22 -0.19
N ASP A 261 18.84 -3.21 0.39
CA ASP A 261 18.45 -1.80 0.27
C ASP A 261 18.34 -1.32 -1.19
N PHE A 262 19.30 -1.72 -2.04
CA PHE A 262 19.31 -1.31 -3.44
C PHE A 262 18.12 -1.84 -4.25
N LYS A 263 17.43 -2.89 -3.78
CA LYS A 263 16.23 -3.46 -4.42
C LYS A 263 14.93 -2.78 -4.02
N GLU A 264 14.95 -1.86 -3.05
CA GLU A 264 13.75 -1.20 -2.52
C GLU A 264 12.85 -0.64 -3.64
N LYS A 265 13.44 0.13 -4.57
CA LYS A 265 12.70 0.76 -5.67
C LYS A 265 11.99 -0.26 -6.56
N ARG A 266 12.59 -1.43 -6.78
CA ARG A 266 11.97 -2.49 -7.59
C ARG A 266 10.76 -3.06 -6.88
N PHE A 267 10.86 -3.35 -5.58
CA PHE A 267 9.71 -3.86 -4.82
C PHE A 267 8.61 -2.82 -4.69
N LYS A 268 8.92 -1.60 -4.24
CA LYS A 268 7.92 -0.56 -3.95
C LYS A 268 7.25 0.01 -5.21
N HIS A 269 7.97 0.17 -6.30
CA HIS A 269 7.42 0.85 -7.48
C HIS A 269 7.10 -0.06 -8.66
N LEU A 270 7.71 -1.24 -8.75
CA LEU A 270 7.45 -2.19 -9.83
C LEU A 270 6.62 -3.36 -9.33
N HIS A 271 7.13 -4.20 -8.44
CA HIS A 271 6.45 -5.43 -8.02
C HIS A 271 5.12 -5.16 -7.31
N ARG A 272 5.12 -4.26 -6.31
CA ARG A 272 3.89 -3.81 -5.62
C ARG A 272 2.86 -3.28 -6.63
N SER A 273 3.31 -2.45 -7.58
CA SER A 273 2.44 -1.85 -8.59
C SER A 273 1.86 -2.91 -9.54
N ALA A 274 2.67 -3.87 -9.97
CA ALA A 274 2.27 -4.97 -10.84
C ALA A 274 1.20 -5.86 -10.19
N ILE A 275 1.30 -6.12 -8.88
CA ILE A 275 0.25 -6.81 -8.13
C ILE A 275 -0.86 -5.88 -7.63
N GLY A 276 -0.87 -4.59 -7.98
CA GLY A 276 -1.91 -3.63 -7.58
C GLY A 276 -2.06 -3.43 -6.07
N PHE A 277 -1.02 -3.67 -5.26
CA PHE A 277 -1.11 -3.55 -3.80
C PHE A 277 -0.98 -2.07 -3.36
N PRO A 278 -1.76 -1.57 -2.39
CA PRO A 278 -1.74 -0.14 -2.05
C PRO A 278 -0.42 0.34 -1.47
N GLU A 279 0.04 1.51 -1.92
CA GLU A 279 1.31 2.10 -1.49
C GLU A 279 1.35 2.41 0.01
N THR A 280 0.23 2.87 0.58
CA THR A 280 0.12 3.20 2.01
C THR A 280 0.23 2.01 2.96
N ARG A 281 0.11 0.79 2.42
CA ARG A 281 0.15 -0.48 3.19
C ARG A 281 1.37 -1.34 2.83
N PHE A 282 2.32 -0.80 2.06
CA PHE A 282 3.49 -1.52 1.58
C PHE A 282 4.79 -0.87 2.08
N PHE A 283 5.52 -1.59 2.90
CA PHE A 283 6.75 -1.16 3.55
C PHE A 283 7.95 -1.97 3.05
N TYR A 284 9.14 -1.40 3.17
CA TYR A 284 10.38 -2.06 2.79
C TYR A 284 11.46 -1.77 3.83
N SER A 285 12.13 -2.81 4.31
CA SER A 285 13.28 -2.72 5.20
C SER A 285 14.52 -3.24 4.47
N GLY A 286 15.36 -2.31 4.05
CA GLY A 286 16.62 -2.61 3.37
C GLY A 286 17.75 -2.86 4.34
N THR A 287 18.52 -3.93 4.13
CA THR A 287 19.85 -4.06 4.74
C THR A 287 20.94 -3.80 3.70
N SER A 288 22.07 -3.27 4.15
CA SER A 288 23.14 -2.81 3.27
C SER A 288 23.90 -3.99 2.64
N SER A 289 24.18 -3.87 1.35
CA SER A 289 25.18 -4.71 0.68
C SER A 289 26.57 -4.45 1.25
N SER A 290 27.50 -5.40 1.07
CA SER A 290 28.91 -5.13 1.38
C SER A 290 29.43 -3.94 0.57
N GLN A 291 30.35 -3.17 1.17
CA GLN A 291 30.89 -1.97 0.54
C GLN A 291 31.62 -2.30 -0.78
N THR A 292 32.28 -3.46 -0.84
CA THR A 292 33.09 -3.90 -1.98
C THR A 292 32.26 -4.28 -3.20
N SER A 293 31.00 -4.69 -3.04
CA SER A 293 30.14 -5.07 -4.16
C SER A 293 29.03 -4.07 -4.46
N ARG A 294 28.88 -3.03 -3.64
CA ARG A 294 27.75 -2.09 -3.71
C ARG A 294 27.59 -1.42 -5.07
N GLU A 295 28.66 -0.93 -5.67
CA GLU A 295 28.60 -0.25 -6.97
C GLU A 295 28.13 -1.20 -8.08
N ALA A 296 28.72 -2.40 -8.16
CA ALA A 296 28.33 -3.42 -9.11
C ALA A 296 26.88 -3.88 -8.89
N ALA A 297 26.45 -4.01 -7.62
CA ALA A 297 25.09 -4.36 -7.26
C ALA A 297 24.08 -3.29 -7.70
N LEU A 298 24.38 -2.01 -7.51
CA LEU A 298 23.55 -0.89 -7.95
C LEU A 298 23.42 -0.85 -9.48
N LYS A 299 24.51 -1.07 -10.20
CA LYS A 299 24.52 -1.14 -11.67
C LYS A 299 23.69 -2.32 -12.17
N GLY A 300 23.91 -3.51 -11.59
CA GLY A 300 23.14 -4.71 -11.92
C GLY A 300 21.66 -4.55 -11.64
N GLU A 301 21.31 -3.93 -10.51
CA GLU A 301 19.92 -3.66 -10.14
C GLU A 301 19.26 -2.66 -11.09
N ALA A 302 19.97 -1.62 -11.54
CA ALA A 302 19.42 -0.68 -12.52
C ALA A 302 18.97 -1.38 -13.80
N LEU A 303 19.75 -2.33 -14.30
CA LEU A 303 19.40 -3.14 -15.48
C LEU A 303 18.17 -4.02 -15.21
N VAL A 304 18.10 -4.66 -14.04
CA VAL A 304 16.98 -5.52 -13.67
C VAL A 304 15.70 -4.70 -13.49
N ARG A 305 15.78 -3.48 -12.97
CA ARG A 305 14.62 -2.56 -12.90
C ARG A 305 14.08 -2.22 -14.29
N THR A 306 14.96 -1.93 -15.25
CA THR A 306 14.53 -1.70 -16.65
C THR A 306 13.82 -2.92 -17.21
N GLN A 307 14.33 -4.14 -16.96
CA GLN A 307 13.67 -5.38 -17.39
C GLN A 307 12.26 -5.53 -16.80
N PHE A 308 12.07 -5.25 -15.50
CA PHE A 308 10.75 -5.30 -14.87
C PHE A 308 9.85 -4.11 -15.22
N GLN A 309 10.37 -3.00 -15.74
CA GLN A 309 9.55 -1.93 -16.32
C GLN A 309 8.92 -2.38 -17.64
N GLU A 310 9.69 -3.10 -18.47
CA GLU A 310 9.23 -3.62 -19.76
C GLU A 310 8.38 -4.90 -19.63
N ASP A 311 8.66 -5.71 -18.60
CA ASP A 311 7.99 -6.97 -18.33
C ASP A 311 7.63 -7.09 -16.82
N PRO A 312 6.57 -6.40 -16.37
CA PRO A 312 6.24 -6.28 -14.95
C PRO A 312 5.97 -7.60 -14.21
N TYR A 313 5.62 -8.65 -14.96
CA TYR A 313 5.29 -9.98 -14.42
C TYR A 313 6.41 -11.00 -14.70
N GLY A 314 7.50 -10.59 -15.37
CA GLY A 314 8.65 -11.44 -15.67
C GLY A 314 8.30 -12.64 -16.56
N CYS A 315 7.44 -12.45 -17.56
CA CYS A 315 6.95 -13.49 -18.45
C CYS A 315 7.75 -13.63 -19.76
N LYS A 316 8.71 -12.75 -20.04
CA LYS A 316 9.40 -12.66 -21.34
C LYS A 316 10.91 -12.52 -21.17
N GLY A 317 11.62 -12.61 -22.29
CA GLY A 317 13.03 -12.23 -22.41
C GLY A 317 13.99 -12.92 -21.43
N SER A 318 14.85 -12.12 -20.80
CA SER A 318 15.84 -12.58 -19.81
C SER A 318 15.19 -13.02 -18.50
N LEU A 319 14.12 -12.37 -18.06
CA LEU A 319 13.43 -12.69 -16.80
C LEU A 319 12.82 -14.09 -16.84
N ARG A 320 12.07 -14.43 -17.89
CA ARG A 320 11.52 -15.79 -18.05
C ARG A 320 12.62 -16.85 -18.15
N ARG A 321 13.67 -16.61 -18.94
CA ARG A 321 14.81 -17.55 -19.03
C ARG A 321 15.46 -17.77 -17.68
N LYS A 322 15.63 -16.71 -16.88
CA LYS A 322 16.16 -16.79 -15.52
C LYS A 322 15.25 -17.61 -14.59
N LYS A 323 13.93 -17.44 -14.66
CA LYS A 323 12.97 -18.26 -13.89
C LYS A 323 13.08 -19.74 -14.26
N LEU A 324 13.09 -20.06 -15.56
CA LEU A 324 13.21 -21.44 -16.04
C LEU A 324 14.53 -22.10 -15.60
N GLY A 325 15.64 -21.36 -15.61
CA GLY A 325 16.93 -21.86 -15.15
C GLY A 325 17.06 -22.02 -13.63
N ARG A 326 16.07 -21.56 -12.85
CA ARG A 326 16.05 -21.59 -11.38
C ARG A 326 15.05 -22.60 -10.82
N ASP A 327 14.70 -23.60 -11.62
CA ASP A 327 13.92 -24.76 -11.18
C ASP A 327 14.66 -26.07 -11.54
N PRO A 328 15.90 -26.26 -11.04
CA PRO A 328 16.73 -27.41 -11.39
C PRO A 328 16.15 -28.77 -10.96
N PHE A 329 15.20 -28.78 -10.03
CA PHE A 329 14.54 -29.98 -9.51
C PHE A 329 13.13 -30.18 -10.08
N HIS A 330 12.68 -29.30 -10.98
CA HIS A 330 11.34 -29.33 -11.59
C HIS A 330 10.22 -29.49 -10.55
N ARG A 331 10.24 -28.66 -9.50
CA ARG A 331 9.23 -28.72 -8.45
C ARG A 331 7.88 -28.27 -9.02
N SER A 332 6.83 -29.00 -8.68
CA SER A 332 5.47 -28.52 -8.95
C SER A 332 5.21 -27.24 -8.15
N ILE A 333 4.76 -26.18 -8.83
CA ILE A 333 4.43 -24.90 -8.20
C ILE A 333 2.96 -24.98 -7.72
N PRO A 334 2.69 -24.82 -6.41
CA PRO A 334 1.35 -25.00 -5.86
C PRO A 334 0.41 -23.84 -6.20
N TYR A 335 0.96 -22.67 -6.54
CA TYR A 335 0.15 -21.48 -6.81
C TYR A 335 -0.42 -21.47 -8.23
N PRO A 336 -1.68 -21.02 -8.40
CA PRO A 336 -2.53 -20.33 -7.43
C PRO A 336 -3.54 -21.24 -6.69
N ASN A 337 -3.28 -22.54 -6.50
CA ASN A 337 -4.28 -23.49 -5.98
C ASN A 337 -4.76 -23.23 -4.54
N GLY A 338 -4.24 -22.22 -3.83
CA GLY A 338 -4.74 -21.71 -2.55
C GLY A 338 -5.25 -20.26 -2.57
N CYS A 339 -5.29 -19.62 -3.74
CA CYS A 339 -5.60 -18.19 -3.92
C CYS A 339 -6.46 -17.94 -5.16
N PRO A 340 -7.68 -18.51 -5.20
CA PRO A 340 -8.56 -18.42 -6.38
C PRO A 340 -8.90 -16.98 -6.76
N GLU A 341 -8.95 -16.06 -5.79
CA GLU A 341 -9.32 -14.65 -6.01
C GLU A 341 -8.28 -13.90 -6.85
N ILE A 342 -7.04 -14.40 -6.91
CA ILE A 342 -5.95 -13.81 -7.70
C ILE A 342 -5.42 -14.75 -8.79
N GLU A 343 -6.15 -15.82 -9.12
CA GLU A 343 -5.77 -16.77 -10.19
C GLU A 343 -5.48 -16.04 -11.51
N GLY A 344 -6.30 -15.04 -11.86
CA GLY A 344 -6.12 -14.24 -13.06
C GLY A 344 -4.82 -13.42 -13.06
N LEU A 345 -4.35 -12.97 -11.89
CA LEU A 345 -3.08 -12.25 -11.74
C LEU A 345 -1.88 -13.17 -12.03
N PHE A 346 -1.93 -14.42 -11.57
CA PHE A 346 -0.89 -15.42 -11.84
C PHE A 346 -0.75 -15.77 -13.33
N ARG A 347 -1.85 -15.68 -14.09
CA ARG A 347 -1.87 -15.95 -15.53
C ARG A 347 -1.56 -14.71 -16.38
N TYR A 348 -1.43 -13.54 -15.76
CA TYR A 348 -1.29 -12.29 -16.50
C TYR A 348 0.17 -12.02 -16.90
N CYS A 349 0.38 -11.68 -18.17
CA CYS A 349 1.70 -11.43 -18.77
C CYS A 349 1.70 -10.20 -19.69
N GLY A 350 0.89 -9.20 -19.37
CA GLY A 350 0.81 -7.93 -20.10
C GLY A 350 1.84 -6.89 -19.61
N THR A 351 1.97 -5.79 -20.37
CA THR A 351 2.82 -4.64 -19.98
C THR A 351 2.04 -3.60 -19.18
N ALA A 352 0.71 -3.60 -19.28
CA ALA A 352 -0.16 -2.76 -18.47
C ALA A 352 -0.38 -3.36 -17.07
N PRO A 353 -0.79 -2.56 -16.07
CA PRO A 353 -1.28 -3.09 -14.81
C PRO A 353 -2.45 -4.05 -15.01
N TYR A 354 -2.50 -5.11 -14.20
CA TYR A 354 -3.57 -6.08 -14.22
C TYR A 354 -4.91 -5.39 -13.92
N SER A 355 -5.90 -5.58 -14.80
CA SER A 355 -7.20 -4.88 -14.71
C SER A 355 -8.29 -5.68 -13.99
N GLY A 356 -8.00 -6.91 -13.56
CA GLY A 356 -8.95 -7.72 -12.80
C GLY A 356 -9.14 -7.20 -11.38
N SER A 357 -10.22 -7.65 -10.74
CA SER A 357 -10.50 -7.33 -9.34
C SER A 357 -9.45 -8.00 -8.46
N LEU A 358 -8.89 -7.23 -7.52
CA LEU A 358 -7.94 -7.73 -6.52
C LEU A 358 -8.51 -7.54 -5.11
N PRO A 359 -8.28 -8.48 -4.18
CA PRO A 359 -8.93 -8.48 -2.86
C PRO A 359 -8.43 -7.38 -1.92
N TRP A 360 -7.35 -6.70 -2.28
CA TRP A 360 -6.75 -5.59 -1.53
C TRP A 360 -6.91 -4.22 -2.21
N ALA A 361 -7.55 -4.16 -3.38
CA ALA A 361 -7.69 -2.93 -4.17
C ALA A 361 -8.83 -2.03 -3.68
#